data_AF-A0A955IYG2-F1
#
_entry.id   AF-A0A955IYG2-F1
#
_cell.length_a   1.000
_cell.length_b   1.000
_cell.length_c   1.000
_cell.angle_alpha   90.00
_cell.angle_beta   90.00
_cell.angle_gamma   90.00
#
_symmetry.space_group_name_H-M   'P 1'
#
loop_
_entity.id
_entity.type
_entity.pdbx_description
1 polymer ?
#
loop_
_entity_poly.entity_id
_entity_poly.type
_entity_poly.pdbx_seq_one_letter_code
_entity_poly.pdbx_strand_id
1 'polypeptide(L)'
;MTQTAEQAHAPYKLTHLKALEAEAIHIMREVAAQFERPALMFSGGKDSIVMVRLAEKAFRPAKFPFPLLHVDTGHNFPEALAFRDMLVDKLGERLIVHKVQDMIDKGLAVEDPGPFPSRNRAQIPTLLDAIEKYRFDALFGGARRDEEKARAKERIFSFRDEFGQWDPKNQRPELWNLYNGRHRMGENIRVFPISNWTEMDVW
;
A
#
# COMPACT_ATOMS: atom_id res chain seq x y z
N MET A 1 28.35 -52.24 16.93
CA MET A 1 28.74 -50.84 16.71
C MET A 1 27.89 -50.30 15.57
N THR A 2 26.86 -49.52 15.88
CA THR A 2 26.10 -48.79 14.85
C THR A 2 25.73 -47.45 15.50
N GLN A 3 26.56 -46.44 15.30
CA GLN A 3 26.24 -45.06 15.66
C GLN A 3 25.27 -44.54 14.60
N THR A 4 24.00 -44.42 14.97
CA THR A 4 23.04 -43.56 14.27
C THR A 4 23.47 -42.12 14.46
N ALA A 5 23.93 -41.49 13.39
CA ALA A 5 24.18 -40.05 13.37
C ALA A 5 22.83 -39.31 13.48
N GLU A 6 22.57 -38.71 14.64
CA GLU A 6 21.53 -37.69 14.78
C GLU A 6 21.88 -36.51 13.86
N GLN A 7 21.11 -36.34 12.78
CA GLN A 7 21.12 -35.09 12.03
C GLN A 7 20.47 -34.02 12.91
N ALA A 8 21.32 -33.25 13.60
CA ALA A 8 20.88 -32.06 14.32
C ALA A 8 20.20 -31.10 13.31
N HIS A 9 18.88 -30.91 13.44
CA HIS A 9 18.18 -29.84 12.73
C HIS A 9 18.76 -28.50 13.19
N ALA A 10 19.48 -27.82 12.29
CA ALA A 10 19.89 -26.45 12.52
C ALA A 10 18.64 -25.60 12.82
N PRO A 11 18.63 -24.79 13.88
CA PRO A 11 17.46 -24.02 14.26
C PRO A 11 17.07 -23.07 13.14
N TYR A 12 15.79 -23.09 12.74
CA TYR A 12 15.24 -22.19 11.74
C TYR A 12 15.41 -20.73 12.21
N LYS A 13 16.32 -19.99 11.56
CA LYS A 13 16.57 -18.58 11.85
C LYS A 13 16.18 -17.74 10.65
N LEU A 14 15.15 -16.92 10.82
CA LEU A 14 14.78 -15.92 9.82
C LEU A 14 15.88 -14.86 9.73
N THR A 15 16.28 -14.52 8.50
CA THR A 15 17.07 -13.31 8.26
C THR A 15 16.18 -12.08 8.43
N HIS A 16 16.79 -10.92 8.63
CA HIS A 16 16.08 -9.63 8.74
C HIS A 16 15.05 -9.42 7.61
N LEU A 17 15.49 -9.50 6.35
CA LEU A 17 14.59 -9.33 5.19
C LEU A 17 13.50 -10.40 5.10
N LYS A 18 13.77 -11.64 5.53
CA LYS A 18 12.74 -12.69 5.56
C LYS A 18 11.69 -12.42 6.63
N ALA A 19 12.08 -11.85 7.77
CA ALA A 19 11.15 -11.44 8.81
C ALA A 19 10.26 -10.28 8.32
N LEU A 20 10.86 -9.24 7.72
CA LEU A 20 10.14 -8.11 7.14
C LEU A 20 9.17 -8.53 6.02
N GLU A 21 9.61 -9.44 5.14
CA GLU A 21 8.76 -10.02 4.09
C GLU A 21 7.57 -10.78 4.67
N ALA A 22 7.80 -11.62 5.69
CA ALA A 22 6.75 -12.38 6.34
C ALA A 22 5.73 -11.46 7.04
N GLU A 23 6.19 -10.41 7.70
CA GLU A 23 5.34 -9.39 8.34
C GLU A 23 4.46 -8.68 7.31
N ALA A 24 5.05 -8.20 6.21
CA ALA A 24 4.29 -7.48 5.18
C ALA A 24 3.26 -8.39 4.48
N ILE A 25 3.61 -9.65 4.21
CA ILE A 25 2.67 -10.65 3.66
C ILE A 25 1.53 -10.92 4.64
N HIS A 26 1.83 -11.03 5.93
CA HIS A 26 0.82 -11.21 6.99
C HIS A 26 -0.16 -10.03 7.01
N ILE A 27 0.35 -8.78 7.02
CA ILE A 27 -0.47 -7.56 6.97
C ILE A 27 -1.38 -7.55 5.74
N MET A 28 -0.85 -7.89 4.55
CA MET A 28 -1.65 -7.92 3.32
C MET A 28 -2.79 -8.95 3.38
N ARG A 29 -2.52 -10.13 3.96
CA ARG A 29 -3.53 -11.19 4.14
C ARG A 29 -4.60 -10.80 5.14
N GLU A 30 -4.23 -10.15 6.25
CA GLU A 30 -5.19 -9.62 7.22
C GLU A 30 -6.15 -8.62 6.59
N VAL A 31 -5.65 -7.72 5.74
CA VAL A 31 -6.52 -6.80 5.01
C VAL A 31 -7.42 -7.54 4.02
N ALA A 32 -6.88 -8.49 3.25
CA ALA A 32 -7.70 -9.27 2.32
C ALA A 32 -8.78 -10.11 3.02
N ALA A 33 -8.58 -10.48 4.29
CA ALA A 33 -9.54 -11.25 5.08
C ALA A 33 -10.59 -10.38 5.78
N GLN A 34 -10.28 -9.12 6.11
CA GLN A 34 -11.13 -8.26 6.94
C GLN A 34 -11.88 -7.16 6.18
N PHE A 35 -11.52 -6.88 4.92
CA PHE A 35 -12.08 -5.78 4.12
C PHE A 35 -12.75 -6.28 2.85
N GLU A 36 -13.81 -5.61 2.42
CA GLU A 36 -14.61 -5.95 1.26
C GLU A 36 -13.98 -5.46 -0.04
N ARG A 37 -13.40 -4.26 -0.04
CA ARG A 37 -12.90 -3.58 -1.24
C ARG A 37 -11.53 -2.92 -1.00
N PRO A 38 -10.48 -3.70 -0.68
CA PRO A 38 -9.14 -3.15 -0.63
C PRO A 38 -8.65 -2.71 -2.02
N ALA A 39 -7.70 -1.78 -2.08
CA ALA A 39 -6.86 -1.53 -3.26
C ALA A 39 -5.40 -1.27 -2.87
N LEU A 40 -4.46 -1.56 -3.77
CA LEU A 40 -3.03 -1.29 -3.57
C LEU A 40 -2.59 -0.09 -4.40
N MET A 41 -2.11 0.98 -3.74
CA MET A 41 -1.61 2.15 -4.44
C MET A 41 -0.30 1.84 -5.16
N PHE A 42 -0.31 1.90 -6.49
CA PHE A 42 0.81 1.52 -7.36
C PHE A 42 1.20 2.65 -8.30
N SER A 43 2.24 3.41 -7.92
CA SER A 43 2.77 4.52 -8.72
C SER A 43 3.81 4.10 -9.76
N GLY A 44 4.38 2.90 -9.63
CA GLY A 44 5.57 2.50 -10.38
C GLY A 44 6.89 2.93 -9.72
N GLY A 45 6.83 3.57 -8.54
CA GLY A 45 8.02 3.84 -7.72
C GLY A 45 8.50 2.59 -6.96
N LYS A 46 9.78 2.59 -6.52
CA LYS A 46 10.45 1.45 -5.86
C LYS A 46 9.63 0.79 -4.75
N ASP A 47 9.07 1.58 -3.84
CA ASP A 47 8.34 1.08 -2.68
C ASP A 47 7.05 0.36 -3.12
N SER A 48 6.35 0.96 -4.08
CA SER A 48 5.13 0.37 -4.64
C SER A 48 5.41 -0.89 -5.47
N ILE A 49 6.59 -0.99 -6.11
CA ILE A 49 7.03 -2.21 -6.81
C ILE A 49 7.31 -3.33 -5.80
N VAL A 50 8.00 -3.03 -4.69
CA VAL A 50 8.21 -3.97 -3.59
C VAL A 50 6.86 -4.45 -3.04
N MET A 51 5.91 -3.56 -2.84
CA MET A 51 4.56 -3.94 -2.41
C MET A 51 3.83 -4.84 -3.41
N VAL A 52 3.93 -4.59 -4.71
CA VAL A 52 3.36 -5.48 -5.75
C VAL A 52 4.01 -6.87 -5.68
N ARG A 53 5.34 -6.94 -5.46
CA ARG A 53 6.05 -8.21 -5.28
C ARG A 53 5.63 -8.94 -4.01
N LEU A 54 5.41 -8.22 -2.91
CA LEU A 54 4.90 -8.79 -1.66
C LEU A 54 3.48 -9.32 -1.84
N ALA A 55 2.61 -8.60 -2.56
CA ALA A 55 1.27 -9.07 -2.90
C ALA A 55 1.31 -10.33 -3.77
N GLU A 56 2.22 -10.40 -4.74
CA GLU A 56 2.47 -11.62 -5.53
C GLU A 56 2.80 -12.81 -4.62
N LYS A 57 3.74 -12.64 -3.68
CA LYS A 57 4.07 -13.70 -2.72
C LYS A 57 2.92 -14.04 -1.77
N ALA A 58 2.08 -13.07 -1.43
CA ALA A 58 0.98 -13.25 -0.49
C ALA A 58 -0.17 -14.09 -1.08
N PHE A 59 -0.51 -13.90 -2.37
CA PHE A 59 -1.76 -14.39 -2.95
C PHE A 59 -1.60 -15.40 -4.10
N ARG A 60 -0.41 -15.53 -4.69
CA ARG A 60 -0.21 -16.55 -5.73
C ARG A 60 -0.39 -17.96 -5.15
N PRO A 61 -0.95 -18.90 -5.94
CA PRO A 61 -1.22 -18.83 -7.39
C PRO A 61 -2.50 -18.08 -7.80
N ALA A 62 -3.36 -17.66 -6.86
CA ALA A 62 -4.56 -16.89 -7.18
C ALA A 62 -4.20 -15.45 -7.63
N LYS A 63 -5.16 -14.78 -8.27
CA LYS A 63 -5.07 -13.34 -8.57
C LYS A 63 -5.17 -12.52 -7.28
N PHE A 64 -4.80 -11.24 -7.35
CA PHE A 64 -4.99 -10.35 -6.22
C PHE A 64 -6.49 -10.19 -5.91
N PRO A 65 -6.89 -10.28 -4.63
CA PRO A 65 -8.29 -10.04 -4.23
C PRO A 65 -8.68 -8.56 -4.34
N PHE A 66 -7.73 -7.68 -4.70
CA PHE A 66 -7.89 -6.24 -4.86
C PHE A 66 -7.27 -5.75 -6.19
N PRO A 67 -7.74 -4.62 -6.74
CA PRO A 67 -7.05 -3.97 -7.85
C PRO A 67 -5.82 -3.19 -7.38
N LEU A 68 -4.93 -2.92 -8.32
CA LEU A 68 -3.93 -1.87 -8.23
C LEU A 68 -4.58 -0.52 -8.55
N LEU A 69 -4.20 0.55 -7.85
CA LEU A 69 -4.72 1.90 -8.02
C LEU A 69 -3.57 2.86 -8.30
N HIS A 70 -3.63 3.59 -9.40
CA HIS A 70 -2.68 4.64 -9.73
C HIS A 70 -3.39 6.00 -9.79
N VAL A 71 -2.93 6.95 -8.97
CA VAL A 71 -3.33 8.36 -9.07
C VAL A 71 -2.41 9.04 -10.08
N ASP A 72 -2.92 9.25 -11.29
CA ASP A 72 -2.14 9.83 -12.39
C ASP A 72 -2.15 11.36 -12.30
N THR A 73 -0.99 11.94 -11.99
CA THR A 73 -0.84 13.40 -11.97
C THR A 73 -0.83 14.01 -13.36
N GLY A 74 -0.52 13.23 -14.40
CA GLY A 74 -0.18 13.73 -15.73
C GLY A 74 1.27 14.21 -15.85
N HIS A 75 2.04 14.24 -14.75
CA HIS A 75 3.46 14.62 -14.71
C HIS A 75 4.39 13.44 -14.43
N ASN A 76 3.89 12.21 -14.61
CA ASN A 76 4.64 10.98 -14.43
C ASN A 76 5.67 10.78 -15.55
N PHE A 77 6.84 10.23 -15.21
CA PHE A 77 7.84 9.84 -16.22
C PHE A 77 7.27 8.75 -17.14
N PRO A 78 7.35 8.89 -18.47
CA PRO A 78 6.86 7.88 -19.41
C PRO A 78 7.42 6.49 -19.16
N GLU A 79 8.70 6.40 -18.77
CA GLU A 79 9.39 5.14 -18.45
C GLU A 79 8.78 4.45 -17.23
N ALA A 80 8.37 5.22 -16.21
CA ALA A 80 7.72 4.68 -15.03
C ALA A 80 6.33 4.12 -15.37
N LEU A 81 5.57 4.82 -16.23
CA LEU A 81 4.27 4.34 -16.70
C LEU A 81 4.42 3.08 -17.57
N ALA A 82 5.40 3.05 -18.47
CA ALA A 82 5.68 1.88 -19.31
C ALA A 82 6.06 0.66 -18.48
N PHE A 83 6.92 0.83 -17.46
CA PHE A 83 7.27 -0.25 -16.55
C PHE A 83 6.06 -0.73 -15.72
N ARG A 84 5.26 0.21 -15.19
CA ARG A 84 4.03 -0.08 -14.45
C ARG A 84 3.10 -0.96 -15.29
N ASP A 85 2.78 -0.53 -16.50
CA ASP A 85 1.83 -1.22 -17.38
C ASP A 85 2.35 -2.61 -17.77
N MET A 86 3.64 -2.71 -18.13
CA MET A 86 4.29 -3.99 -18.40
C MET A 86 4.22 -4.95 -17.21
N LEU A 87 4.47 -4.46 -15.98
CA LEU A 87 4.42 -5.30 -14.79
C LEU A 87 2.99 -5.79 -14.50
N VAL A 88 1.99 -4.91 -14.62
CA VAL A 88 0.57 -5.28 -14.44
C VAL A 88 0.15 -6.34 -15.46
N ASP A 89 0.48 -6.13 -16.74
CA ASP A 89 0.15 -7.06 -17.81
C ASP A 89 0.82 -8.42 -17.61
N LYS A 90 2.11 -8.42 -17.23
CA LYS A 90 2.86 -9.64 -16.93
C LYS A 90 2.24 -10.45 -15.79
N LEU A 91 1.72 -9.77 -14.76
CA LEU A 91 1.05 -10.42 -13.63
C LEU A 91 -0.42 -10.77 -13.96
N GLY A 92 -1.02 -10.16 -14.98
CA GLY A 92 -2.42 -10.34 -15.33
C GLY A 92 -3.40 -9.78 -14.28
N GLU A 93 -2.99 -8.71 -13.60
CA GLU A 93 -3.75 -8.06 -12.53
C GLU A 93 -4.55 -6.85 -13.04
N ARG A 94 -5.48 -6.36 -12.23
CA ARG A 94 -6.32 -5.21 -12.59
C ARG A 94 -5.66 -3.91 -12.12
N LEU A 95 -5.50 -2.95 -13.03
CA LEU A 95 -5.08 -1.59 -12.72
C LEU A 95 -6.20 -0.59 -12.94
N ILE A 96 -6.46 0.23 -11.94
CA ILE A 96 -7.37 1.38 -12.01
C ILE A 96 -6.49 2.62 -12.07
N VAL A 97 -6.62 3.40 -13.14
CA VAL A 97 -5.97 4.70 -13.27
C VAL A 97 -7.01 5.78 -13.01
N HIS A 98 -6.74 6.65 -12.04
CA HIS A 98 -7.60 7.77 -11.69
C HIS A 98 -6.83 9.08 -11.82
N LYS A 99 -7.31 10.00 -12.66
CA LYS A 99 -6.50 11.13 -13.12
C LYS A 99 -6.76 12.38 -12.30
N VAL A 100 -5.70 13.09 -11.96
CA VAL A 100 -5.77 14.43 -11.36
C VAL A 100 -6.42 15.43 -12.31
N GLN A 101 -6.19 15.29 -13.62
CA GLN A 101 -6.80 16.15 -14.62
C GLN A 101 -8.33 16.14 -14.54
N ASP A 102 -8.95 14.98 -14.29
CA ASP A 102 -10.39 14.87 -14.16
C ASP A 102 -10.93 15.69 -12.97
N MET A 103 -10.15 15.83 -11.88
CA MET A 103 -10.53 16.65 -10.72
C MET A 103 -10.39 18.14 -11.01
N ILE A 104 -9.37 18.52 -11.78
CA ILE A 104 -9.16 19.90 -12.23
C ILE A 104 -10.31 20.31 -13.16
N ASP A 105 -10.65 19.45 -14.13
CA ASP A 105 -11.72 19.72 -15.10
C ASP A 105 -13.10 19.83 -14.42
N LYS A 106 -13.32 19.11 -13.32
CA LYS A 106 -14.52 19.21 -12.46
C LYS A 106 -14.51 20.43 -11.52
N GLY A 107 -13.41 21.17 -11.42
CA GLY A 107 -13.24 22.27 -10.47
C GLY A 107 -13.09 21.82 -9.01
N LEU A 108 -12.80 20.54 -8.76
CA LEU A 108 -12.59 19.97 -7.43
C LEU A 108 -11.13 20.04 -6.96
N ALA A 109 -10.21 20.28 -7.89
CA ALA A 109 -8.80 20.55 -7.62
C ALA A 109 -8.34 21.79 -8.37
N VAL A 110 -7.37 22.49 -7.81
CA VAL A 110 -6.76 23.66 -8.44
C VAL A 110 -5.29 23.35 -8.70
N GLU A 111 -4.82 23.68 -9.89
CA GLU A 111 -3.42 23.59 -10.26
C GLU A 111 -2.65 24.78 -9.66
N ASP A 112 -1.49 24.51 -9.07
CA ASP A 112 -0.66 25.56 -8.47
C ASP A 112 -0.24 26.59 -9.54
N PRO A 113 -0.10 27.89 -9.22
CA PRO A 113 0.35 28.87 -10.19
C PRO A 113 1.85 28.71 -10.50
N GLY A 114 2.25 28.97 -11.76
CA GLY A 114 3.65 29.03 -12.17
C GLY A 114 3.97 28.21 -13.43
N PRO A 115 5.22 28.27 -13.92
CA PRO A 115 5.63 27.59 -15.16
C PRO A 115 5.73 26.06 -15.02
N PHE A 116 5.88 25.55 -13.80
CA PHE A 116 5.97 24.12 -13.50
C PHE A 116 5.07 23.80 -12.30
N PRO A 117 3.75 23.80 -12.52
CA PRO A 117 2.81 23.69 -11.44
C PRO A 117 2.87 22.30 -10.80
N SER A 118 2.97 22.26 -9.47
CA SER A 118 2.93 21.00 -8.74
C SER A 118 1.49 20.49 -8.67
N ARG A 119 1.31 19.21 -8.98
CA ARG A 119 0.02 18.51 -8.83
C ARG A 119 -0.04 17.68 -7.56
N ASN A 120 0.94 17.82 -6.66
CA ASN A 120 1.02 16.98 -5.45
C ASN A 120 -0.19 17.17 -4.54
N ARG A 121 -0.65 18.41 -4.35
CA ARG A 121 -1.85 18.72 -3.54
C ARG A 121 -3.12 18.18 -4.18
N ALA A 122 -3.21 18.24 -5.51
CA ALA A 122 -4.35 17.76 -6.28
C ALA A 122 -4.51 16.22 -6.27
N GLN A 123 -3.49 15.47 -5.82
CA GLN A 123 -3.62 14.02 -5.60
C GLN A 123 -4.59 13.68 -4.47
N ILE A 124 -4.74 14.53 -3.45
CA ILE A 124 -5.65 14.29 -2.31
C ILE A 124 -7.11 14.21 -2.77
N PRO A 125 -7.70 15.25 -3.42
CA PRO A 125 -9.08 15.16 -3.88
C PRO A 125 -9.27 14.05 -4.91
N THR A 126 -8.25 13.77 -5.73
CA THR A 126 -8.28 12.66 -6.70
C THR A 126 -8.37 11.30 -6.00
N LEU A 127 -7.58 11.08 -4.94
CA LEU A 127 -7.64 9.85 -4.16
C LEU A 127 -8.98 9.71 -3.43
N LEU A 128 -9.52 10.80 -2.88
CA LEU A 128 -10.83 10.79 -2.22
C LEU A 128 -11.97 10.47 -3.21
N ASP A 129 -11.98 11.08 -4.40
CA ASP A 129 -12.95 10.77 -5.47
C ASP A 129 -12.83 9.30 -5.90
N ALA A 130 -11.61 8.75 -5.99
CA ALA A 130 -11.41 7.33 -6.29
C ALA A 130 -11.98 6.42 -5.18
N ILE A 131 -11.73 6.73 -3.91
CA ILE A 131 -12.25 5.98 -2.76
C ILE A 131 -13.78 5.96 -2.78
N GLU A 132 -14.40 7.10 -3.00
CA GLU A 132 -15.86 7.22 -3.07
C GLU A 132 -16.42 6.45 -4.27
N LYS A 133 -15.85 6.67 -5.46
CA LYS A 133 -16.29 6.06 -6.72
C LYS A 133 -16.24 4.54 -6.70
N TYR A 134 -15.14 3.97 -6.19
CA TYR A 134 -14.92 2.52 -6.17
C TYR A 134 -15.31 1.87 -4.83
N ARG A 135 -15.70 2.68 -3.84
CA ARG A 135 -16.06 2.30 -2.48
C ARG A 135 -14.94 1.53 -1.77
N PHE A 136 -13.71 2.00 -1.90
CA PHE A 136 -12.58 1.36 -1.24
C PHE A 136 -12.66 1.56 0.27
N ASP A 137 -12.58 0.47 1.03
CA ASP A 137 -12.60 0.46 2.49
C ASP A 137 -11.19 0.29 3.10
N ALA A 138 -10.24 -0.19 2.31
CA ALA A 138 -8.82 -0.20 2.64
C ALA A 138 -7.95 0.20 1.44
N LEU A 139 -6.87 0.94 1.71
CA LEU A 139 -5.85 1.27 0.74
C LEU A 139 -4.47 0.93 1.28
N PHE A 140 -3.76 0.04 0.60
CA PHE A 140 -2.36 -0.20 0.89
C PHE A 140 -1.50 0.96 0.35
N GLY A 141 -0.66 1.52 1.21
CA GLY A 141 0.33 2.54 0.87
C GLY A 141 1.76 2.10 1.18
N GLY A 142 2.71 2.65 0.42
CA GLY A 142 4.15 2.37 0.57
C GLY A 142 4.90 3.32 1.50
N ALA A 143 4.18 4.04 2.36
CA ALA A 143 4.80 4.93 3.34
C ALA A 143 5.63 4.14 4.36
N ARG A 144 6.82 4.64 4.69
CA ARG A 144 7.71 4.05 5.70
C ARG A 144 7.99 5.03 6.83
N ARG A 145 8.26 4.50 8.03
CA ARG A 145 8.52 5.32 9.24
C ARG A 145 9.83 6.09 9.17
N ASP A 146 10.81 5.59 8.41
CA ASP A 146 12.13 6.19 8.26
C ASP A 146 12.15 7.38 7.30
N GLU A 147 11.15 7.51 6.41
CA GLU A 147 11.11 8.56 5.38
C GLU A 147 10.95 9.96 5.95
N GLU A 148 10.13 10.12 7.00
CA GLU A 148 9.84 11.44 7.57
C GLU A 148 9.59 11.36 9.08
N LYS A 149 10.14 12.31 9.85
CA LYS A 149 10.02 12.35 11.32
C LYS A 149 8.56 12.31 11.80
N ALA A 150 7.64 12.91 11.04
CA ALA A 150 6.21 12.90 11.36
C ALA A 150 5.60 11.49 11.35
N ARG A 151 6.16 10.57 10.55
CA ARG A 151 5.70 9.19 10.40
C ARG A 151 6.24 8.23 11.44
N ALA A 152 7.16 8.65 12.30
CA ALA A 152 7.76 7.78 13.32
C ALA A 152 6.73 7.17 14.29
N LYS A 153 5.57 7.80 14.45
CA LYS A 153 4.44 7.32 15.29
C LYS A 153 3.28 6.77 14.46
N GLU A 154 3.45 6.62 13.15
CA GLU A 154 2.42 6.11 12.26
C GLU A 154 2.20 4.61 12.50
N ARG A 155 0.93 4.22 12.52
CA ARG A 155 0.48 2.84 12.74
C ARG A 155 0.44 2.10 11.41
N ILE A 156 0.47 0.77 11.46
CA ILE A 156 0.27 -0.03 10.24
C ILE A 156 -1.14 0.20 9.69
N PHE A 157 -2.16 0.22 10.56
CA PHE A 157 -3.55 0.52 10.25
C PHE A 157 -3.87 1.94 10.70
N SER A 158 -4.01 2.84 9.74
CA SER A 158 -4.32 4.24 9.96
C SER A 158 -5.76 4.54 9.53
N PHE A 159 -6.63 4.69 10.53
CA PHE A 159 -8.08 4.87 10.33
C PHE A 159 -8.38 6.27 9.83
N ARG A 160 -9.24 6.36 8.82
CA ARG A 160 -9.79 7.60 8.27
C ARG A 160 -11.31 7.59 8.40
N ASP A 161 -11.88 8.75 8.73
CA ASP A 161 -13.33 8.93 8.74
C ASP A 161 -13.93 8.96 7.32
N GLU A 162 -15.25 9.18 7.23
CA GLU A 162 -16.00 9.25 5.97
C GLU A 162 -15.54 10.38 5.04
N PHE A 163 -14.90 11.42 5.59
CA PHE A 163 -14.32 12.53 4.83
C PHE A 163 -12.82 12.34 4.55
N GLY A 164 -12.25 11.20 4.96
CA GLY A 164 -10.83 10.87 4.80
C GLY A 164 -9.90 11.51 5.83
N GLN A 165 -10.44 12.14 6.89
CA GLN A 165 -9.64 12.79 7.92
C GLN A 165 -9.10 11.80 8.94
N TRP A 166 -8.04 12.20 9.64
CA TRP A 166 -7.38 11.40 10.66
C TRP A 166 -7.69 11.92 12.06
N ASP A 167 -8.14 11.04 12.95
CA ASP A 167 -8.35 11.35 14.37
C ASP A 167 -7.45 10.46 15.24
N PRO A 168 -6.59 11.03 16.11
CA PRO A 168 -5.77 10.26 17.05
C PRO A 168 -6.59 9.33 17.97
N LYS A 169 -7.81 9.73 18.35
CA LYS A 169 -8.67 8.95 19.27
C LYS A 169 -9.25 7.69 18.62
N ASN A 170 -9.40 7.70 17.30
CA ASN A 170 -9.92 6.56 16.55
C ASN A 170 -8.85 5.52 16.20
N GLN A 171 -7.58 5.82 16.49
CA GLN A 171 -6.48 4.91 16.23
C GLN A 171 -6.40 3.81 17.29
N ARG A 172 -6.14 2.59 16.84
CA ARG A 172 -6.18 1.40 17.70
C ARG A 172 -4.77 0.95 18.11
N PRO A 173 -4.59 0.44 19.34
CA PRO A 173 -3.37 -0.27 19.70
C PRO A 173 -3.14 -1.47 18.78
N GLU A 174 -1.90 -1.62 18.31
CA GLU A 174 -1.45 -2.76 17.50
C GLU A 174 -0.54 -3.60 18.40
N LEU A 175 -1.11 -4.65 19.02
CA LEU A 175 -0.38 -5.53 19.93
C LEU A 175 0.03 -6.79 19.15
N TRP A 176 1.32 -7.12 19.19
CA TRP A 176 1.91 -8.20 18.37
C TRP A 176 1.61 -7.99 16.88
N ASN A 177 1.11 -9.02 16.21
CA ASN A 177 0.71 -9.00 14.80
C ASN A 177 -0.83 -9.13 14.66
N LEU A 178 -1.57 -8.64 15.66
CA LEU A 178 -3.03 -8.64 15.68
C LEU A 178 -3.55 -7.26 15.27
N TYR A 179 -4.22 -7.20 14.13
CA TYR A 179 -4.77 -5.97 13.58
C TYR A 179 -6.30 -5.99 13.65
N ASN A 180 -6.89 -4.93 14.20
CA ASN A 180 -8.33 -4.79 14.30
C ASN A 180 -8.87 -3.92 13.16
N GLY A 181 -9.24 -4.51 12.03
CA GLY A 181 -9.76 -3.82 10.85
C GLY A 181 -11.25 -3.45 10.90
N ARG A 182 -11.97 -3.66 12.02
CA ARG A 182 -13.41 -3.31 12.10
C ARG A 182 -13.62 -1.82 11.80
N HIS A 183 -14.42 -1.47 10.82
CA HIS A 183 -14.71 -0.09 10.46
C HIS A 183 -16.20 0.06 10.16
N ARG A 184 -16.69 1.30 10.20
CA ARG A 184 -18.07 1.62 9.79
C ARG A 184 -18.15 1.81 8.29
N MET A 185 -19.34 1.63 7.75
CA MET A 185 -19.60 1.96 6.34
C MET A 185 -19.26 3.44 6.09
N GLY A 186 -18.48 3.71 5.04
CA GLY A 186 -17.98 5.05 4.70
C GLY A 186 -16.59 5.36 5.26
N GLU A 187 -16.20 4.75 6.39
CA GLU A 187 -14.83 4.83 6.89
C GLU A 187 -13.89 4.03 5.97
N ASN A 188 -12.65 4.49 5.84
CA ASN A 188 -11.63 3.79 5.08
C ASN A 188 -10.30 3.78 5.83
N ILE A 189 -9.48 2.77 5.58
CA ILE A 189 -8.23 2.57 6.31
C ILE A 189 -7.06 2.70 5.34
N ARG A 190 -5.99 3.39 5.77
CA ARG A 190 -4.69 3.35 5.10
C ARG A 190 -3.85 2.28 5.79
N VAL A 191 -3.35 1.33 5.02
CA VAL A 191 -2.55 0.22 5.55
C VAL A 191 -1.15 0.31 4.98
N PHE A 192 -0.12 0.17 5.83
CA PHE A 192 1.28 0.35 5.43
C PHE A 192 2.11 -0.92 5.69
N PRO A 193 2.05 -1.93 4.78
CA PRO A 193 2.71 -3.22 4.99
C PRO A 193 4.23 -3.15 5.16
N ILE A 194 4.86 -2.13 4.57
CA ILE A 194 6.31 -1.94 4.61
C ILE A 194 6.75 -0.88 5.62
N SER A 195 5.87 -0.47 6.54
CA SER A 195 6.14 0.63 7.47
C SER A 195 7.42 0.48 8.30
N ASN A 196 7.85 -0.77 8.55
CA ASN A 196 9.05 -1.13 9.32
C ASN A 196 10.32 -1.32 8.47
N TRP A 197 10.22 -1.15 7.15
CA TRP A 197 11.34 -1.29 6.23
C TRP A 197 12.10 0.02 6.15
N THR A 198 13.42 -0.05 6.01
CA THR A 198 14.27 1.12 5.74
C THR A 198 14.53 1.29 4.24
N GLU A 199 15.13 2.41 3.86
CA GLU A 199 15.52 2.65 2.46
C GLU A 199 16.43 1.52 1.94
N MET A 200 17.36 1.04 2.77
CA MET A 200 18.29 -0.04 2.42
C MET A 200 17.59 -1.41 2.35
N ASP A 201 16.48 -1.63 3.06
CA ASP A 201 15.74 -2.88 2.97
C ASP A 201 14.89 -2.98 1.69
N VAL A 202 14.49 -1.82 1.14
CA VAL A 202 13.73 -1.72 -0.11
C VAL A 202 14.61 -1.99 -1.33
N TRP A 203 15.88 -1.57 -1.28
CA TRP A 203 16.88 -1.81 -2.32
C TRP A 203 17.44 -3.23 -2.29
#